data_AF-A0A3P1WCX3-F1
#
_entry.id   AF-A0A3P1WCX3-F1
#
_cell.length_a   1.000
_cell.length_b   1.000
_cell.length_c   1.000
_cell.angle_alpha   90.00
_cell.angle_beta   90.00
_cell.angle_gamma   90.00
#
_symmetry.space_group_name_H-M   'P 1'
#
loop_
_entity.id
_entity.type
_entity.pdbx_description
1 polymer ?
#
loop_
_entity_poly.entity_id
_entity_poly.type
_entity_poly.pdbx_seq_one_letter_code
_entity_poly.pdbx_strand_id
1 'polypeptide(L)'
;MDNTAGQTRSEFLDQGTPGFAVGKIVFDATAIKEDEFLYVHVGFSPRHVRVVEKSGCALEWFKGMEQNSAFKTDASGAVTLESNGIAPDERGFRISQKTALGIVAANGALHFVAQV
;
A
#
# COMPACT_ATOMS: atom_id res chain seq x y z
N MET A 1 6.61 4.03 12.98
CA MET A 1 6.85 5.42 12.53
C MET A 1 6.62 5.47 11.02
N ASP A 2 6.14 6.60 10.50
CA ASP A 2 5.86 6.76 9.06
C ASP A 2 7.11 7.30 8.34
N ASN A 3 7.51 6.65 7.25
CA ASN A 3 8.65 7.03 6.44
C ASN A 3 8.23 8.07 5.39
N THR A 4 8.81 9.27 5.48
CA THR A 4 8.53 10.40 4.58
C THR A 4 9.69 10.70 3.61
N ALA A 5 10.81 9.98 3.67
CA ALA A 5 11.97 10.22 2.82
C ALA A 5 11.84 9.56 1.44
N GLY A 6 12.45 10.16 0.41
CA GLY A 6 12.77 9.54 -0.89
C GLY A 6 11.60 8.90 -1.64
N GLN A 7 10.41 9.50 -1.57
CA GLN A 7 9.21 9.03 -2.24
C GLN A 7 8.64 10.14 -3.13
N THR A 8 8.43 9.84 -4.40
CA THR A 8 7.67 10.70 -5.30
C THR A 8 6.26 10.15 -5.43
N ARG A 9 5.29 10.88 -4.90
CA ARG A 9 3.88 10.51 -4.91
C ARG A 9 3.17 11.18 -6.09
N SER A 10 2.43 10.40 -6.84
CA SER A 10 1.54 10.89 -7.90
C SER A 10 0.16 10.33 -7.63
N GLU A 11 -0.64 11.11 -6.91
CA GLU A 11 -1.96 10.73 -6.44
C GLU A 11 -3.01 11.33 -7.38
N PHE A 12 -3.90 10.49 -7.93
CA PHE A 12 -5.11 10.95 -8.60
C PHE A 12 -6.26 10.75 -7.62
N LEU A 13 -6.38 11.70 -6.70
CA LEU A 13 -7.56 11.82 -5.86
C LEU A 13 -8.64 12.43 -6.75
N ASP A 14 -9.48 11.60 -7.36
CA ASP A 14 -10.69 12.10 -8.01
C ASP A 14 -11.62 12.64 -6.91
N GLN A 15 -11.51 13.94 -6.66
CA GLN A 15 -12.31 14.64 -5.67
C GLN A 15 -13.81 14.66 -6.04
N GLY A 16 -14.16 14.24 -7.28
CA GLY A 16 -15.53 14.13 -7.76
C GLY A 16 -16.24 12.84 -7.36
N THR A 17 -15.51 11.77 -6.99
CA THR A 17 -16.10 10.48 -6.61
C THR A 17 -15.87 10.20 -5.11
N PRO A 18 -16.89 10.41 -4.25
CA PRO A 18 -16.76 10.13 -2.83
C PRO A 18 -16.39 8.66 -2.58
N GLY A 19 -15.33 8.41 -1.80
CA GLY A 19 -14.98 7.07 -1.34
C GLY A 19 -14.20 6.22 -2.35
N PHE A 20 -13.55 6.82 -3.35
CA PHE A 20 -12.65 6.13 -4.27
C PHE A 20 -11.35 6.92 -4.47
N ALA A 21 -10.20 6.25 -4.40
CA ALA A 21 -8.90 6.86 -4.64
C ALA A 21 -7.96 5.91 -5.38
N VAL A 22 -7.20 6.43 -6.34
CA VAL A 22 -6.17 5.69 -7.08
C VAL A 22 -4.90 6.50 -7.19
N GLY A 23 -3.77 5.83 -7.27
CA GLY A 23 -2.50 6.54 -7.42
C GLY A 23 -1.31 5.65 -7.62
N LYS A 24 -0.15 6.31 -7.70
CA LYS A 24 1.15 5.71 -7.88
C LYS A 24 2.16 6.34 -6.92
N ILE A 25 3.01 5.52 -6.35
CA ILE A 25 4.12 5.94 -5.49
C ILE A 25 5.40 5.35 -6.07
N VAL A 26 6.39 6.20 -6.31
CA VAL A 26 7.73 5.78 -6.79
C VAL A 26 8.70 5.93 -5.64
N PHE A 27 9.43 4.85 -5.34
CA PHE A 27 10.42 4.82 -4.26
C PHE A 27 11.83 5.00 -4.81
N ASP A 28 12.64 5.82 -4.15
CA ASP A 28 14.09 5.76 -4.29
C ASP A 28 14.66 4.57 -3.50
N ALA A 29 15.74 3.95 -4.00
CA ALA A 29 16.38 2.81 -3.35
C ALA A 29 16.79 3.05 -1.88
N THR A 30 17.15 4.28 -1.53
CA THR A 30 17.60 4.66 -0.18
C THR A 30 16.44 4.90 0.80
N ALA A 31 15.21 4.86 0.31
CA ALA A 31 14.02 5.30 1.04
C ALA A 31 13.25 4.17 1.72
N ILE A 32 13.69 2.92 1.65
CA ILE A 32 12.98 1.77 2.23
C ILE A 32 13.59 1.44 3.59
N LYS A 33 12.75 1.36 4.62
CA LYS A 33 13.16 0.96 5.97
C LYS A 33 12.26 -0.14 6.50
N GLU A 34 12.84 -1.29 6.84
CA GLU A 34 12.11 -2.55 7.07
C GLU A 34 11.02 -2.51 8.16
N ASP A 35 11.09 -1.58 9.10
CA ASP A 35 10.15 -1.46 10.23
C ASP A 35 9.34 -0.16 10.21
N GLU A 36 9.36 0.57 9.09
CA GLU A 36 8.56 1.77 8.90
C GLU A 36 7.37 1.53 7.95
N PHE A 37 6.43 2.45 8.02
CA PHE A 37 5.24 2.44 7.19
C PHE A 37 5.28 3.55 6.15
N LEU A 38 4.73 3.27 4.98
CA LEU A 38 4.31 4.28 4.03
C LEU A 38 2.86 4.66 4.31
N TYR A 39 2.62 5.88 4.78
CA TYR A 39 1.27 6.41 4.91
C TYR A 39 0.77 7.02 3.60
N VAL A 40 -0.42 6.62 3.15
CA VAL A 40 -1.15 7.15 1.99
C VAL A 40 -2.43 7.80 2.48
N HIS A 41 -2.57 9.10 2.25
CA HIS A 41 -3.74 9.86 2.64
C HIS A 41 -4.75 9.86 1.48
N VAL A 42 -5.94 9.29 1.70
CA VAL A 42 -7.02 9.27 0.69
C VAL A 42 -8.24 10.10 1.11
N GLY A 43 -8.24 10.68 2.31
CA GLY A 43 -9.30 11.55 2.82
C GLY A 43 -10.51 10.80 3.41
N PHE A 44 -10.49 9.48 3.43
CA PHE A 44 -11.51 8.62 4.02
C PHE A 44 -10.89 7.37 4.65
N SER A 45 -11.65 6.67 5.49
CA SER A 45 -11.25 5.36 6.01
C SER A 45 -11.66 4.26 5.02
N PRO A 46 -10.70 3.58 4.37
CA PRO A 46 -11.00 2.61 3.33
C PRO A 46 -11.62 1.33 3.91
N ARG A 47 -12.52 0.71 3.14
CA ARG A 47 -13.04 -0.65 3.37
C ARG A 47 -12.39 -1.70 2.47
N HIS A 48 -11.69 -1.26 1.43
CA HIS A 48 -10.87 -2.09 0.57
C HIS A 48 -9.63 -1.31 0.16
N VAL A 49 -8.48 -1.95 0.25
CA VAL A 49 -7.21 -1.41 -0.24
C VAL A 49 -6.53 -2.50 -1.04
N ARG A 50 -6.15 -2.18 -2.27
CA ARG A 50 -5.32 -3.04 -3.09
C ARG A 50 -4.10 -2.27 -3.57
N VAL A 51 -2.96 -2.90 -3.45
CA VAL A 51 -1.66 -2.35 -3.83
C VAL A 51 -0.97 -3.35 -4.74
N VAL A 52 -0.41 -2.90 -5.86
CA VAL A 52 0.20 -3.75 -6.88
C VAL A 52 1.52 -3.15 -7.36
N GLU A 53 2.53 -3.99 -7.53
CA GLU A 53 3.83 -3.65 -8.10
C GLU A 53 3.97 -4.29 -9.50
N LYS A 54 4.87 -3.76 -10.34
CA LYS A 54 5.02 -4.15 -11.76
C LYS A 54 5.33 -5.64 -11.96
N SER A 55 5.97 -6.31 -11.01
CA SER A 55 6.28 -7.74 -11.07
C SER A 55 5.07 -8.67 -10.91
N GLY A 56 3.89 -8.12 -10.62
CA GLY A 56 2.68 -8.90 -10.36
C GLY A 56 2.43 -9.20 -8.88
N CYS A 57 3.36 -8.83 -8.00
CA CYS A 57 3.14 -8.90 -6.55
C CYS A 57 2.04 -7.91 -6.13
N ALA A 58 1.15 -8.34 -5.24
CA ALA A 58 0.06 -7.52 -4.75
C ALA A 58 -0.18 -7.72 -3.24
N LEU A 59 -0.67 -6.68 -2.58
CA LEU A 59 -1.24 -6.74 -1.24
C LEU A 59 -2.68 -6.28 -1.31
N GLU A 60 -3.58 -7.04 -0.68
CA GLU A 60 -4.99 -6.71 -0.64
C GLU A 60 -5.55 -6.85 0.78
N TRP A 61 -6.28 -5.83 1.23
CA TRP A 61 -6.89 -5.79 2.55
C TRP A 61 -8.37 -5.41 2.43
N PHE A 62 -9.20 -6.04 3.26
CA PHE A 62 -10.64 -5.83 3.31
C PHE A 62 -11.08 -5.49 4.74
N LYS A 63 -12.16 -4.70 4.85
CA LYS A 63 -12.76 -4.38 6.14
C LYS A 63 -13.12 -5.66 6.92
N GLY A 64 -12.67 -5.69 8.17
CA GLY A 64 -12.88 -6.82 9.08
C GLY A 64 -11.64 -7.73 9.22
N MET A 65 -10.62 -7.55 8.38
CA MET A 65 -9.31 -8.17 8.59
C MET A 65 -8.56 -7.48 9.75
N GLU A 66 -7.59 -8.19 10.32
CA GLU A 66 -6.69 -7.63 11.33
C GLU A 66 -5.94 -6.40 10.79
N GLN A 67 -5.61 -5.46 11.68
CA GLN A 67 -4.76 -4.33 11.30
C GLN A 67 -3.36 -4.83 10.94
N ASN A 68 -2.72 -4.15 9.99
CA ASN A 68 -1.38 -4.50 9.49
C ASN A 68 -1.33 -5.93 8.91
N SER A 69 -2.41 -6.38 8.27
CA SER A 69 -2.46 -7.66 7.55
C SER A 69 -2.76 -7.42 6.07
N ALA A 70 -2.56 -8.44 5.24
CA ALA A 70 -3.01 -8.41 3.85
C ALA A 70 -2.97 -9.83 3.25
N PHE A 71 -3.81 -10.08 2.26
CA PHE A 71 -3.55 -11.13 1.29
C PHE A 71 -2.41 -10.69 0.38
N LYS A 72 -1.31 -11.43 0.41
CA LYS A 72 -0.17 -11.22 -0.46
C LYS A 72 -0.27 -12.17 -1.64
N THR A 73 -0.28 -11.61 -2.84
CA THR A 73 -0.04 -12.35 -4.08
C THR A 73 1.44 -12.21 -4.42
N ASP A 74 2.14 -13.33 -4.62
CA ASP A 74 3.51 -13.31 -5.13
C ASP A 74 3.56 -13.26 -6.67
N ALA A 75 4.77 -13.13 -7.24
CA ALA A 75 4.95 -13.07 -8.69
C ALA A 75 4.52 -14.35 -9.44
N SER A 76 4.33 -15.47 -8.73
CA SER A 76 3.80 -16.72 -9.31
C SER A 76 2.26 -16.77 -9.28
N GLY A 77 1.62 -15.84 -8.57
CA GLY A 77 0.18 -15.79 -8.36
C GLY A 77 -0.29 -16.55 -7.11
N ALA A 78 0.62 -17.10 -6.29
CA ALA A 78 0.23 -17.74 -5.05
C ALA A 78 -0.24 -16.68 -4.04
N VAL A 79 -1.29 -17.00 -3.29
CA VAL A 79 -1.91 -16.07 -2.33
C VAL A 79 -1.74 -16.59 -0.91
N THR A 80 -1.13 -15.79 -0.04
CA THR A 80 -0.92 -16.09 1.38
C THR A 80 -1.46 -14.97 2.25
N LEU A 81 -1.88 -15.28 3.48
CA LEU A 81 -2.22 -14.26 4.48
C LEU A 81 -0.95 -13.83 5.21
N GLU A 82 -0.63 -12.54 5.16
CA GLU A 82 0.53 -11.94 5.82
C GLU A 82 0.10 -11.13 7.04
N SER A 83 0.90 -11.19 8.11
CA SER A 83 0.74 -10.43 9.35
C SER A 83 1.48 -9.08 9.34
N ASN A 84 2.05 -8.71 8.20
CA ASN A 84 2.63 -7.39 7.95
C ASN A 84 2.14 -6.97 6.57
N GLY A 85 1.40 -5.88 6.46
CA GLY A 85 0.72 -5.57 5.20
C GLY A 85 0.15 -4.18 5.21
N ILE A 86 -1.18 -4.10 5.22
CA ILE A 86 -1.91 -2.84 5.16
C ILE A 86 -2.58 -2.59 6.50
N ALA A 87 -2.42 -1.39 7.04
CA ALA A 87 -3.15 -0.93 8.21
C ALA A 87 -4.06 0.24 7.81
N PRO A 88 -5.40 0.10 7.88
CA PRO A 88 -6.31 1.21 7.61
C PRO A 88 -6.15 2.31 8.67
N ASP A 89 -6.48 3.54 8.29
CA ASP A 89 -6.46 4.72 9.14
C ASP A 89 -7.77 5.50 8.94
N GLU A 90 -8.05 6.50 9.79
CA GLU A 90 -9.28 7.29 9.69
C GLU A 90 -9.37 8.09 8.39
N ARG A 91 -8.21 8.44 7.79
CA ARG A 91 -8.13 9.25 6.56
C ARG A 91 -7.27 8.63 5.46
N GLY A 92 -6.92 7.36 5.60
CA GLY A 92 -5.87 6.76 4.80
C GLY A 92 -5.65 5.30 5.07
N PHE A 93 -4.46 4.86 4.68
CA PHE A 93 -3.93 3.57 5.04
C PHE A 93 -2.40 3.63 5.08
N ARG A 94 -1.80 2.68 5.78
CA ARG A 94 -0.36 2.47 5.87
C ARG A 94 0.00 1.17 5.18
N ILE A 95 1.15 1.17 4.51
CA ILE A 95 1.73 -0.02 3.87
C ILE A 95 3.06 -0.31 4.58
N SER A 96 3.24 -1.53 5.06
CA SER A 96 4.51 -1.97 5.65
C SER A 96 5.61 -1.99 4.58
N GLN A 97 6.79 -1.44 4.92
CA GLN A 97 7.97 -1.43 4.04
C GLN A 97 8.90 -2.65 4.26
N LYS A 98 8.40 -3.70 4.92
CA LYS A 98 9.17 -4.91 5.20
C LYS A 98 9.62 -5.59 3.92
N THR A 99 10.92 -5.87 3.76
CA THR A 99 11.45 -6.43 2.50
C THR A 99 10.86 -7.80 2.18
N ALA A 100 10.51 -8.59 3.20
CA ALA A 100 9.86 -9.89 3.05
C ALA A 100 8.50 -9.83 2.30
N LEU A 101 7.85 -8.66 2.24
CA LEU A 101 6.63 -8.49 1.44
C LEU A 101 6.91 -8.42 -0.05
N GLY A 102 8.14 -8.06 -0.45
CA GLY A 102 8.56 -8.03 -1.86
C GLY A 102 7.82 -7.01 -2.74
N ILE A 103 6.89 -6.22 -2.17
CA ILE A 103 6.06 -5.29 -2.92
C ILE A 103 6.62 -3.86 -2.91
N VAL A 104 7.32 -3.47 -1.85
CA VAL A 104 8.04 -2.20 -1.77
C VAL A 104 9.47 -2.48 -2.20
N ALA A 105 9.77 -2.19 -3.47
CA ALA A 105 11.07 -2.41 -4.07
C ALA A 105 11.80 -1.09 -4.34
N ALA A 106 13.12 -1.12 -4.19
CA ALA A 106 14.00 0.00 -4.52
C ALA A 106 13.84 0.39 -5.99
N ASN A 107 13.70 1.69 -6.29
CA ASN A 107 13.41 2.20 -7.64
C ASN A 107 12.12 1.65 -8.28
N GLY A 108 11.27 1.04 -7.45
CA GLY A 108 10.00 0.45 -7.85
C GLY A 108 8.86 1.46 -7.91
N ALA A 109 7.83 1.10 -8.65
CA ALA A 109 6.57 1.83 -8.69
C ALA A 109 5.45 0.97 -8.10
N LEU A 110 4.74 1.55 -7.14
CA LEU A 110 3.64 0.93 -6.44
C LEU A 110 2.35 1.64 -6.81
N HIS A 111 1.39 0.90 -7.34
CA HIS A 111 0.09 1.40 -7.72
C HIS A 111 -0.93 1.00 -6.66
N PHE A 112 -1.84 1.90 -6.30
CA PHE A 112 -2.86 1.61 -5.30
C PHE A 112 -4.26 1.97 -5.78
N VAL A 113 -5.23 1.25 -5.22
CA VAL A 113 -6.66 1.54 -5.26
C VAL A 113 -7.18 1.44 -3.83
N ALA A 114 -7.96 2.43 -3.39
CA ALA A 114 -8.65 2.43 -2.11
C ALA A 114 -10.13 2.79 -2.30
N GLN A 115 -11.02 2.08 -1.62
CA GLN A 115 -12.48 2.23 -1.75
C GLN A 115 -13.19 2.12 -0.39
N VAL A 116 -14.40 2.70 -0.27
CA VAL A 116 -15.33 2.55 0.88
C VAL A 116 -16.41 1.50 0.64
#